data_AF-A0A4Y6UWQ3-F1
#
_entry.id   AF-A0A4Y6UWQ3-F1
#
_cell.length_a   1.000
_cell.length_b   1.000
_cell.length_c   1.000
_cell.angle_alpha   90.00
_cell.angle_beta   90.00
_cell.angle_gamma   90.00
#
_symmetry.space_group_name_H-M   'P 1'
#
loop_
_entity.id
_entity.type
_entity.pdbx_description
1 polymer ?
#
loop_
_entity_poly.entity_id
_entity_poly.type
_entity_poly.pdbx_seq_one_letter_code
_entity_poly.pdbx_strand_id
1 'polypeptide(L)'
;MTIQDHDRILVKHAVTGRMLVNSGTDDVTYTLERTGDDGAAVLTIQGISPCLAEDIRGMQRELNVFHFEEPPGEPPVKHWFYVGEHDVAYDEATSTLTIVTGAEITYKPDEYWA
;
A
#
# COMPACT_ATOMS: atom_id res chain seq x y z
N MET A 1 -8.54 -0.75 -17.62
CA MET A 1 -8.51 -0.35 -16.21
C MET A 1 -9.56 -1.18 -15.50
N THR A 2 -9.15 -2.35 -15.01
CA THR A 2 -10.04 -3.25 -14.28
C THR A 2 -10.09 -2.69 -12.86
N ILE A 3 -11.23 -2.11 -12.47
CA ILE A 3 -11.48 -1.80 -11.06
C ILE A 3 -11.73 -3.18 -10.43
N GLN A 4 -10.74 -3.71 -9.70
CA GLN A 4 -10.93 -4.92 -8.93
C GLN A 4 -11.66 -4.52 -7.65
N ASP A 5 -12.99 -4.71 -7.64
CA ASP A 5 -13.90 -4.42 -6.51
C ASP A 5 -13.61 -5.22 -5.21
N HIS A 6 -12.49 -5.95 -5.15
CA HIS A 6 -12.13 -6.83 -4.04
C HIS A 6 -10.70 -6.62 -3.55
N ASP A 7 -10.02 -5.56 -3.98
CA ASP A 7 -8.66 -5.29 -3.53
C ASP A 7 -8.65 -4.17 -2.47
N ARG A 8 -7.74 -4.26 -1.51
CA ARG A 8 -7.52 -3.17 -0.54
C ARG A 8 -6.06 -2.95 -0.23
N ILE A 9 -5.72 -1.70 0.05
CA ILE A 9 -4.41 -1.26 0.54
C ILE A 9 -4.51 -0.81 1.99
N LEU A 10 -3.56 -1.26 2.79
CA LEU A 10 -3.29 -0.73 4.12
C LEU A 10 -1.90 -0.10 4.16
N VAL A 11 -1.79 1.14 4.63
CA VAL A 11 -0.50 1.75 5.00
C VAL A 11 -0.40 1.78 6.51
N LYS A 12 0.67 1.22 7.06
CA LYS A 12 0.87 1.10 8.51
C LYS A 12 2.26 1.53 8.93
N HIS A 13 2.33 2.12 10.12
CA HIS A 13 3.58 2.27 10.82
C HIS A 13 4.02 0.91 11.38
N ALA A 14 5.12 0.36 10.86
CA ALA A 14 5.64 -0.97 11.15
C ALA A 14 5.97 -1.17 12.63
N VAL A 15 6.55 -0.14 13.28
CA VAL A 15 7.04 -0.25 14.66
C VAL A 15 5.90 -0.23 15.67
N THR A 16 4.92 0.64 15.48
CA THR A 16 3.79 0.78 16.43
C THR A 16 2.53 0.00 16.05
N GLY A 17 2.45 -0.48 14.81
CA GLY A 17 1.25 -1.08 14.24
C GLY A 17 0.13 -0.09 13.91
N ARG A 18 0.33 1.23 14.10
CA ARG A 18 -0.66 2.27 13.79
C ARG A 18 -1.09 2.17 12.32
N MET A 19 -2.39 2.12 12.09
CA MET A 19 -2.99 2.20 10.75
C MET A 19 -3.07 3.67 10.33
N LEU A 20 -2.54 3.98 9.15
CA LEU A 20 -2.48 5.33 8.60
C LEU A 20 -3.44 5.49 7.42
N VAL A 21 -3.57 4.46 6.58
CA VAL A 21 -4.53 4.40 5.48
C VAL A 21 -5.13 3.00 5.41
N ASN A 22 -6.43 2.92 5.14
CA ASN A 22 -7.17 1.71 4.78
C ASN A 22 -8.19 2.01 3.69
N SER A 23 -7.90 1.61 2.45
CA SER A 23 -8.78 1.89 1.31
C SER A 23 -10.15 1.18 1.38
N GLY A 24 -10.32 0.21 2.28
CA GLY A 24 -11.61 -0.45 2.49
C GLY A 24 -12.55 0.29 3.44
N THR A 25 -12.06 1.27 4.19
CA THR A 25 -12.87 2.04 5.17
C THR A 25 -12.75 3.55 5.00
N ASP A 26 -11.63 4.02 4.48
CA ASP A 26 -11.35 5.43 4.27
C ASP A 26 -11.87 5.86 2.90
N ASP A 27 -12.28 7.12 2.75
CA ASP A 27 -12.73 7.69 1.47
C ASP A 27 -11.54 8.06 0.58
N VAL A 28 -10.83 7.02 0.12
CA VAL A 28 -9.62 7.14 -0.70
C VAL A 28 -9.69 6.20 -1.90
N THR A 29 -9.04 6.58 -2.99
CA THR A 29 -8.81 5.70 -4.15
C THR A 29 -7.32 5.46 -4.32
N TYR A 30 -6.94 4.34 -4.93
CA TYR A 30 -5.53 4.04 -5.15
C TYR A 30 -5.26 3.35 -6.49
N THR A 31 -4.00 3.47 -6.93
CA THR A 31 -3.41 2.63 -7.98
C THR A 31 -2.09 2.04 -7.48
N LEU A 32 -1.78 0.82 -7.90
CA LEU A 32 -0.54 0.13 -7.58
C LEU A 32 0.11 -0.35 -8.87
N GLU A 33 1.31 0.15 -9.16
CA GLU A 33 2.08 -0.19 -10.36
C GLU A 33 3.39 -0.86 -9.95
N ARG A 34 3.60 -2.12 -10.36
CA ARG A 34 4.88 -2.82 -10.14
C ARG A 34 5.88 -2.36 -11.20
N THR A 35 7.06 -1.87 -10.79
CA THR A 35 8.02 -1.15 -11.66
C THR A 35 9.26 -1.98 -12.07
N GLY A 36 9.29 -3.28 -11.78
CA GLY A 36 10.39 -4.16 -12.16
C GLY A 36 10.19 -5.60 -11.66
N ASP A 37 11.16 -6.46 -11.93
CA ASP A 37 11.16 -7.87 -11.49
C ASP A 37 11.63 -8.05 -10.03
N ASP A 38 12.10 -6.98 -9.39
CA ASP A 38 12.67 -6.95 -8.03
C ASP A 38 11.63 -6.74 -6.92
N GLY A 39 10.34 -6.63 -7.28
CA GLY A 39 9.24 -6.38 -6.34
C GLY A 39 9.04 -4.90 -6.01
N ALA A 40 9.73 -3.99 -6.70
CA ALA A 40 9.50 -2.56 -6.57
C ALA A 40 8.13 -2.18 -7.09
N ALA A 41 7.43 -1.31 -6.37
CA ALA A 41 6.13 -0.80 -6.77
C ALA A 41 5.94 0.67 -6.40
N VAL A 42 5.11 1.34 -7.18
CA VAL A 42 4.63 2.71 -6.94
C VAL A 42 3.16 2.64 -6.58
N LEU A 43 2.83 3.08 -5.37
CA LEU A 43 1.48 3.20 -4.87
C LEU A 43 1.07 4.68 -4.93
N THR A 44 -0.02 4.98 -5.61
CA THR A 44 -0.60 6.34 -5.66
C THR A 44 -1.94 6.31 -4.96
N ILE A 45 -2.16 7.17 -3.96
CA ILE A 45 -3.39 7.25 -3.17
C ILE A 45 -3.95 8.66 -3.26
N GLN A 46 -5.20 8.81 -3.70
CA GLN A 46 -5.92 10.08 -3.75
C GLN A 46 -6.90 10.21 -2.58
N GLY A 47 -7.14 11.44 -2.14
CA GLY A 47 -8.03 11.74 -1.00
C GLY A 47 -7.31 11.85 0.33
N ILE A 48 -5.97 11.94 0.33
CA ILE A 48 -5.17 12.07 1.55
C ILE A 48 -5.16 13.53 2.01
N SER A 49 -5.50 13.78 3.28
CA SER A 49 -5.41 15.12 3.86
C SER A 49 -3.94 15.55 4.07
N PRO A 50 -3.62 16.86 4.00
CA PRO A 50 -2.26 17.35 4.21
C PRO A 50 -1.64 16.90 5.54
N CYS A 51 -2.40 16.98 6.65
CA CYS A 51 -1.91 16.57 7.96
C CYS A 51 -1.56 15.08 8.02
N LEU A 52 -2.38 14.23 7.38
CA LEU A 52 -2.10 12.79 7.29
C LEU A 52 -0.87 12.51 6.41
N ALA A 53 -0.71 13.24 5.31
CA ALA A 53 0.46 13.12 4.45
C ALA A 53 1.75 13.48 5.20
N GLU A 54 1.73 14.53 6.02
CA GLU A 54 2.86 14.91 6.88
C GLU A 54 3.19 13.81 7.90
N ASP A 55 2.18 13.26 8.58
CA ASP A 55 2.33 12.12 9.50
C ASP A 55 3.01 10.93 8.80
N ILE A 56 2.53 10.57 7.60
CA ILE A 56 3.04 9.43 6.83
C ILE A 56 4.50 9.69 6.40
N ARG A 57 4.81 10.88 5.87
CA ARG A 57 6.18 11.24 5.46
C ARG A 57 7.15 11.25 6.64
N GLY A 58 6.70 11.70 7.81
CA GLY A 58 7.48 11.65 9.05
C GLY A 58 7.85 10.22 9.49
N MET A 59 7.11 9.21 9.01
CA MET A 59 7.30 7.80 9.35
C MET A 59 7.85 6.95 8.19
N GLN A 60 8.25 7.56 7.06
CA GLN A 60 8.53 6.83 5.80
C GLN A 60 9.44 5.60 5.94
N ARG A 61 10.49 5.69 6.77
CA ARG A 61 11.48 4.63 6.97
C ARG A 61 10.92 3.40 7.65
N GLU A 62 9.77 3.57 8.30
CA GLU A 62 9.10 2.58 9.13
C GLU A 62 7.71 2.26 8.57
N LEU A 63 7.45 2.54 7.29
CA LEU A 63 6.18 2.19 6.66
C LEU A 63 6.19 0.80 6.07
N ASN A 64 5.09 0.10 6.32
CA ASN A 64 4.68 -1.10 5.60
C ASN A 64 3.42 -0.81 4.80
N VAL A 65 3.41 -1.27 3.55
CA VAL A 65 2.22 -1.26 2.70
C VAL A 65 1.76 -2.70 2.51
N PHE A 66 0.49 -2.97 2.78
CA PHE A 66 -0.12 -4.27 2.55
C PHE A 66 -1.17 -4.16 1.45
N HIS A 67 -1.03 -4.93 0.39
CA HIS A 67 -2.05 -5.12 -0.64
C HIS A 67 -2.71 -6.47 -0.45
N PHE A 68 -4.04 -6.50 -0.38
CA PHE A 68 -4.82 -7.72 -0.34
C PHE A 68 -5.56 -7.82 -1.68
N GLU A 69 -5.26 -8.87 -2.43
CA GLU A 69 -6.02 -9.26 -3.63
C GLU A 69 -7.03 -10.33 -3.17
N GLU A 70 -8.34 -10.07 -3.29
CA GLU A 70 -9.39 -11.00 -2.83
C GLU A 70 -10.25 -11.51 -4.01
N PRO A 71 -9.68 -12.34 -4.93
CA PRO A 71 -10.41 -12.86 -6.08
C PRO A 71 -11.65 -13.70 -5.68
N PRO A 72 -12.80 -13.59 -6.37
CA PRO A 72 -14.00 -14.34 -6.02
C PRO A 72 -13.79 -15.85 -6.05
N GLY A 73 -13.99 -16.50 -4.90
CA GLY A 73 -13.91 -17.96 -4.78
C GLY A 73 -12.50 -18.51 -4.60
N GLU A 74 -11.49 -17.66 -4.48
CA GLU A 74 -10.09 -18.01 -4.25
C GLU A 74 -9.61 -17.45 -2.89
N PRO A 75 -8.59 -18.06 -2.25
CA PRO A 75 -8.00 -17.51 -1.04
C PRO A 75 -7.35 -16.14 -1.30
N PRO A 76 -7.43 -15.20 -0.33
CA PRO A 76 -6.84 -13.88 -0.51
C PRO A 76 -5.32 -13.97 -0.58
N VAL A 77 -4.72 -13.21 -1.50
CA VAL A 77 -3.27 -13.08 -1.62
C VAL A 77 -2.86 -11.80 -0.91
N LYS A 78 -1.91 -11.90 0.02
CA LYS A 78 -1.38 -10.74 0.75
C LYS A 78 0.01 -10.41 0.26
N HIS A 79 0.18 -9.21 -0.26
CA HIS A 79 1.46 -8.64 -0.62
C HIS A 79 1.89 -7.66 0.46
N TRP A 80 3.16 -7.71 0.85
CA TRP A 80 3.74 -6.83 1.84
C TRP A 80 4.95 -6.13 1.23
N PHE A 81 4.83 -4.82 1.05
CA PHE A 81 5.89 -3.95 0.56
C PHE A 81 6.52 -3.14 1.69
N TYR A 82 7.85 -3.03 1.65
CA TYR A 82 8.63 -2.18 2.55
C TYR A 82 8.98 -0.86 1.86
N VAL A 83 8.74 0.26 2.56
CA VAL A 83 9.06 1.60 2.05
C VAL A 83 10.51 1.97 2.36
N GLY A 84 10.99 1.84 3.60
CA GLY A 84 12.40 2.05 3.95
C GLY A 84 12.98 3.40 3.45
N GLU A 85 14.05 3.36 2.67
CA GLU A 85 14.71 4.57 2.12
C GLU A 85 14.01 5.14 0.88
N HIS A 86 12.94 4.51 0.40
CA HIS A 86 12.24 4.93 -0.80
C HIS A 86 11.36 6.18 -0.56
N ASP A 87 11.04 6.86 -1.65
CA ASP A 87 10.44 8.19 -1.60
C ASP A 87 8.94 8.14 -1.25
N VAL A 88 8.51 9.14 -0.47
CA VAL A 88 7.11 9.40 -0.14
C VAL A 88 6.82 10.86 -0.44
N ALA A 89 6.12 11.09 -1.54
CA ALA A 89 5.78 12.42 -2.04
C ALA A 89 4.29 12.70 -1.85
N TYR A 90 3.95 13.97 -1.64
CA TYR A 90 2.57 14.44 -1.55
C TYR A 90 2.35 15.66 -2.43
N ASP A 91 1.31 15.63 -3.24
CA ASP A 91 0.81 16.76 -4.03
C ASP A 91 -0.49 17.27 -3.42
N GLU A 92 -0.43 18.46 -2.82
CA GLU A 92 -1.57 19.11 -2.18
C GLU A 92 -2.65 19.52 -3.18
N ALA A 93 -2.29 19.89 -4.41
CA ALA A 93 -3.24 20.35 -5.42
C ALA A 93 -4.20 19.24 -5.86
N THR A 94 -3.74 17.99 -5.80
CA THR A 94 -4.52 16.80 -6.15
C THR A 94 -4.88 15.92 -4.95
N SER A 95 -4.43 16.29 -3.74
CA SER A 95 -4.57 15.46 -2.52
C SER A 95 -4.04 14.03 -2.74
N THR A 96 -2.90 13.92 -3.43
CA THR A 96 -2.33 12.65 -3.87
C THR A 96 -1.04 12.35 -3.13
N LEU A 97 -0.97 11.17 -2.50
CA LEU A 97 0.23 10.62 -1.90
C LEU A 97 0.83 9.55 -2.83
N THR A 98 2.11 9.66 -3.14
CA THR A 98 2.86 8.66 -3.91
C THR A 98 3.90 8.01 -3.01
N ILE A 99 3.84 6.69 -2.89
CA ILE A 99 4.78 5.87 -2.11
C ILE A 99 5.54 4.97 -3.07
N VAL A 100 6.86 5.13 -3.13
CA VAL A 100 7.75 4.19 -3.81
C VAL A 100 8.16 3.11 -2.82
N THR A 101 8.19 1.86 -3.26
CA THR A 101 8.56 0.70 -2.42
C THR A 101 9.69 -0.09 -3.07
N GLY A 102 10.43 -0.84 -2.25
CA GLY A 102 11.58 -1.63 -2.69
C GLY A 102 11.26 -3.10 -2.86
N ALA A 103 11.27 -3.85 -1.75
CA ALA A 103 11.05 -5.29 -1.75
C ALA A 103 9.59 -5.66 -1.45
N GLU A 104 9.11 -6.71 -2.09
CA GLU A 104 7.80 -7.33 -1.87
C GLU A 104 7.96 -8.74 -1.26
N ILE A 105 7.16 -9.05 -0.25
CA ILE A 105 6.93 -10.43 0.22
C ILE A 105 5.48 -10.79 -0.05
N THR A 106 5.27 -11.83 -0.87
CA THR A 106 3.95 -12.35 -1.20
C THR A 106 3.63 -13.57 -0.35
N TYR A 107 2.48 -13.54 0.31
CA TYR A 107 1.94 -14.65 1.09
C TYR A 107 0.72 -15.22 0.38
N LYS A 108 0.83 -16.47 -0.08
CA LYS A 108 -0.29 -17.26 -0.60
C LYS A 108 -0.67 -18.32 0.43
N PRO A 109 -1.90 -18.30 0.97
CA PRO A 109 -2.34 -19.27 1.97
C PRO A 109 -2.14 -20.74 1.53
N ASP A 110 -2.32 -21.02 0.23
CA ASP A 110 -2.24 -22.36 -0.33
C ASP A 110 -0.82 -22.94 -0.39
N GLU A 111 0.23 -22.12 -0.24
CA GLU A 111 1.63 -22.59 -0.27
C GLU A 111 2.12 -23.12 1.10
N TYR A 112 1.37 -22.88 2.18
CA TYR A 112 1.79 -23.24 3.55
C TYR A 112 1.15 -24.54 4.09
N TRP A 113 0.25 -25.19 3.33
CA TRP A 113 -0.48 -26.39 3.76
C TRP A 113 -0.25 -27.64 2.90
N ALA A 114 0.82 -27.68 2.08
CA ALA A 114 1.19 -28.85 1.29
C ALA A 114 1.96 -29.92 2.09
#